data_AF-R5CIM0-F1
#
_entry.id   AF-R5CIM0-F1
#
_cell.length_a   1.000
_cell.length_b   1.000
_cell.length_c   1.000
_cell.angle_alpha   90.00
_cell.angle_beta   90.00
_cell.angle_gamma   90.00
#
_symmetry.space_group_name_H-M   'P 1'
#
loop_
_entity.id
_entity.type
_entity.pdbx_description
1 polymer ?
#
loop_
_entity_poly.entity_id
_entity_poly.type
_entity_poly.pdbx_seq_one_letter_code
_entity_poly.pdbx_strand_id
1 'polypeptide(L)'
;MLPLHKVTIYKDKSLMGNFSSRQNKVDNARERDNQRRDRLAGYFYDLSKLSFAGLVIGVITQLFTDGGGEANLSVIITGLVLTVLSAMLANKILE
;
A
#
# COMPACT_ATOMS: atom_id res chain seq x y z
N MET A 1 20.94 -49.57 -23.74
CA MET A 1 19.97 -49.40 -22.65
C MET A 1 20.60 -48.54 -21.56
N LEU A 2 20.01 -47.39 -21.20
CA LEU A 2 20.49 -46.63 -20.03
C LEU A 2 20.14 -47.40 -18.74
N PRO A 3 21.02 -47.41 -17.72
CA PRO A 3 20.75 -48.08 -16.46
C PRO A 3 19.58 -47.40 -15.73
N LEU A 4 18.64 -48.20 -15.21
CA LEU A 4 17.39 -47.75 -14.57
C LEU A 4 17.60 -46.67 -13.50
N HIS A 5 18.67 -46.78 -12.71
CA HIS A 5 19.05 -45.80 -11.70
C HIS A 5 19.25 -44.38 -12.26
N LYS A 6 19.86 -44.24 -13.45
CA LYS A 6 20.04 -42.92 -14.09
C LYS A 6 18.70 -42.31 -14.48
N VAL A 7 17.77 -43.11 -15.00
CA VAL A 7 16.45 -42.64 -15.43
C VAL A 7 15.66 -42.07 -14.25
N THR A 8 15.71 -42.73 -13.10
CA THR A 8 15.09 -42.25 -11.86
C THR A 8 15.67 -40.90 -11.43
N ILE A 9 17.00 -40.76 -11.43
CA ILE A 9 17.67 -39.50 -11.05
C ILE A 9 17.31 -38.35 -12.02
N TYR A 10 17.26 -38.59 -13.32
CA TYR A 10 16.88 -37.54 -14.27
C TYR A 10 15.44 -37.09 -14.08
N LYS A 11 14.53 -38.02 -13.79
CA LYS A 11 13.12 -37.72 -13.53
C LYS A 11 12.93 -36.94 -12.24
N ASP A 12 13.67 -37.31 -11.19
CA ASP A 12 13.64 -36.60 -9.90
C ASP A 12 14.15 -35.15 -10.04
N LYS A 13 15.30 -34.96 -10.71
CA LYS A 13 15.83 -33.61 -10.99
C LYS A 13 14.87 -32.74 -11.82
N SER A 14 14.19 -33.31 -12.81
CA SER A 14 13.23 -32.54 -13.63
C SER A 14 11.98 -32.17 -12.85
N LEU A 15 11.50 -33.06 -11.96
CA LEU A 15 10.39 -32.80 -11.05
C LEU A 15 10.75 -31.69 -10.06
N MET A 16 11.92 -31.76 -9.42
CA MET A 16 12.42 -30.72 -8.51
C MET A 16 12.57 -29.37 -9.21
N GLY A 17 13.10 -29.34 -10.44
CA GLY A 17 13.22 -28.12 -11.24
C GLY A 17 11.88 -27.48 -11.61
N ASN A 18 10.88 -28.31 -11.93
CA ASN A 18 9.52 -27.82 -12.21
C ASN A 18 8.82 -27.32 -10.95
N PHE A 19 9.01 -27.99 -9.81
CA PHE A 19 8.46 -27.56 -8.52
C PHE A 19 9.08 -26.25 -8.05
N SER A 20 10.41 -26.12 -8.07
CA SER A 20 11.11 -24.89 -7.68
C SER A 20 10.74 -23.72 -8.59
N SER A 21 10.60 -23.95 -9.89
CA SER A 21 10.17 -22.92 -10.84
C SER A 21 8.74 -22.44 -10.59
N ARG A 22 7.83 -23.34 -10.16
CA ARG A 22 6.46 -22.97 -9.79
C ARG A 22 6.44 -22.17 -8.48
N GLN A 23 7.19 -22.63 -7.48
CA GLN A 23 7.30 -21.94 -6.19
C GLN A 23 7.84 -20.51 -6.39
N ASN A 24 8.93 -20.38 -7.14
CA ASN A 24 9.56 -19.08 -7.42
C ASN A 24 8.60 -18.12 -8.17
N LYS A 25 7.77 -18.62 -9.10
CA LYS A 25 6.76 -17.78 -9.76
C LYS A 25 5.69 -17.27 -8.80
N VAL A 26 5.23 -18.10 -7.87
CA VAL A 26 4.24 -17.72 -6.85
C VAL A 26 4.84 -16.73 -5.87
N ASP A 27 6.07 -16.98 -5.41
CA ASP A 27 6.77 -16.11 -4.47
C ASP A 27 7.04 -14.73 -5.08
N ASN A 28 7.52 -14.68 -6.33
CA ASN A 28 7.76 -13.43 -7.04
C ASN A 28 6.45 -12.65 -7.32
N ALA A 29 5.34 -13.35 -7.58
CA ALA A 29 4.03 -12.70 -7.68
C ALA A 29 3.58 -12.09 -6.35
N ARG A 30 3.78 -12.81 -5.24
CA ARG A 30 3.48 -12.34 -3.88
C ARG A 30 4.33 -11.14 -3.48
N GLU A 31 5.63 -11.16 -3.77
CA GLU A 31 6.52 -10.03 -3.52
C GLU A 31 6.10 -8.78 -4.29
N ARG A 32 5.70 -8.93 -5.56
CA ARG A 32 5.19 -7.81 -6.36
C ARG A 32 3.89 -7.25 -5.79
N ASP A 33 3.00 -8.10 -5.30
CA ASP A 33 1.75 -7.66 -4.68
C ASP A 33 2.02 -6.90 -3.39
N ASN A 34 2.88 -7.45 -2.51
CA ASN A 34 3.32 -6.77 -1.29
C ASN A 34 3.93 -5.40 -1.60
N GLN A 35 4.84 -5.31 -2.58
CA GLN A 35 5.44 -4.03 -2.98
C GLN A 35 4.39 -3.02 -3.49
N ARG A 36 3.32 -3.49 -4.16
CA ARG A 36 2.23 -2.60 -4.59
C ARG A 36 1.45 -2.10 -3.39
N ARG A 37 1.10 -2.99 -2.46
CA ARG A 37 0.39 -2.64 -1.23
C ARG A 37 1.17 -1.62 -0.41
N ASP A 38 2.47 -1.83 -0.22
CA ASP A 38 3.34 -0.87 0.48
C ASP A 38 3.35 0.51 -0.18
N ARG A 39 3.45 0.56 -1.52
CA ARG A 39 3.42 1.82 -2.27
C ARG A 39 2.08 2.53 -2.16
N LEU A 40 0.96 1.79 -2.25
CA LEU A 40 -0.37 2.37 -2.08
C LEU A 40 -0.61 2.86 -0.65
N ALA A 41 -0.21 2.08 0.36
CA ALA A 41 -0.31 2.48 1.75
C ALA A 41 0.49 3.76 2.02
N GLY A 42 1.72 3.84 1.50
CA GLY A 42 2.55 5.04 1.55
C GLY A 42 1.86 6.25 0.91
N TYR A 43 1.25 6.10 -0.26
CA TYR A 43 0.52 7.18 -0.94
C TYR A 43 -0.64 7.72 -0.09
N PHE A 44 -1.48 6.85 0.49
CA PHE A 44 -2.59 7.27 1.34
C PHE A 44 -2.12 7.91 2.66
N TYR A 45 -1.01 7.44 3.22
CA TYR A 45 -0.40 8.05 4.40
C TYR A 45 0.18 9.45 4.10
N ASP A 46 0.80 9.62 2.92
CA ASP A 46 1.25 10.93 2.47
C ASP A 46 0.07 11.88 2.23
N LEU A 47 -1.03 11.36 1.66
CA LEU A 47 -2.28 12.12 1.49
C LEU A 47 -2.90 12.53 2.84
N SER A 48 -2.89 11.67 3.86
CA SER A 48 -3.39 12.04 5.18
C SER A 48 -2.56 13.16 5.81
N LYS A 49 -1.23 13.10 5.71
CA LYS A 49 -0.34 14.17 6.19
C LYS A 49 -0.59 15.48 5.44
N LEU A 50 -0.73 15.42 4.11
CA LEU A 50 -0.95 16.59 3.28
C LEU A 50 -2.31 17.24 3.56
N SER A 51 -3.38 16.45 3.63
CA SER A 51 -4.73 16.95 3.95
C SER A 51 -4.81 17.55 5.35
N PHE A 52 -4.16 16.94 6.35
CA PHE A 52 -4.05 17.49 7.69
C PHE A 52 -3.29 18.84 7.70
N ALA A 53 -2.15 18.92 7.03
CA ALA A 53 -1.39 20.17 6.92
C ALA A 53 -2.20 21.29 6.25
N GLY A 54 -2.90 20.97 5.15
CA GLY A 54 -3.80 21.89 4.47
C GLY A 54 -4.94 22.37 5.37
N LEU A 55 -5.53 21.47 6.18
CA LEU A 55 -6.56 21.81 7.15
C LEU A 55 -6.03 22.77 8.22
N VAL A 56 -4.89 22.48 8.82
CA VAL A 56 -4.26 23.32 9.85
C VAL A 56 -3.99 24.73 9.29
N ILE A 57 -3.39 24.82 8.10
CA ILE A 57 -3.14 26.11 7.43
C ILE A 57 -4.44 26.84 7.12
N GLY A 58 -5.47 26.12 6.66
CA GLY A 58 -6.78 26.70 6.36
C GLY A 58 -7.44 27.32 7.60
N VAL A 59 -7.38 26.63 8.74
CA VAL A 59 -7.90 27.13 10.02
C VAL A 59 -7.09 28.34 10.50
N ILE A 60 -5.76 28.27 10.45
CA ILE A 60 -4.90 29.39 10.88
C ILE A 60 -5.15 30.64 10.02
N THR A 61 -5.25 30.48 8.70
CA THR A 61 -5.51 31.59 7.77
C THR A 61 -6.81 32.33 8.10
N GLN A 62 -7.86 31.60 8.51
CA GLN A 62 -9.14 32.21 8.92
C GLN A 62 -9.01 33.05 10.21
N LEU A 63 -8.11 32.70 11.12
CA LEU A 63 -7.88 33.47 12.36
C LEU A 63 -7.20 34.83 12.11
N PHE A 64 -6.48 34.98 10.99
CA PHE A 64 -5.74 36.19 10.63
C PHE A 64 -6.45 37.04 9.56
N THR A 65 -7.65 36.65 9.11
CA THR A 65 -8.39 37.42 8.12
C THR A 65 -9.31 38.43 8.83
N ASP A 66 -9.11 39.72 8.55
CA ASP A 66 -9.94 40.80 9.08
C ASP A 66 -11.33 40.75 8.42
N GLY A 67 -12.26 40.04 9.06
CA GLY A 67 -13.61 39.89 8.53
C GLY A 67 -14.54 38.99 9.33
N GLY A 68 -14.15 38.50 10.52
CA GLY A 68 -15.02 37.65 11.35
C GLY A 68 -15.58 36.45 10.59
N GLY A 69 -14.80 35.90 9.67
CA GLY A 69 -15.23 34.78 8.84
C GLY A 69 -15.35 33.55 9.72
N GLU A 70 -16.58 33.16 10.06
CA GLU A 70 -16.84 31.86 10.66
C GLU A 70 -16.07 30.81 9.87
N ALA A 71 -15.19 30.08 10.56
CA ALA A 71 -14.48 29.00 9.94
C ALA A 71 -15.51 28.05 9.34
N ASN A 72 -15.49 27.86 8.02
CA ASN A 72 -16.46 27.01 7.34
C ASN A 72 -16.38 25.59 7.93
N LEU A 73 -17.26 25.28 8.87
CA LEU A 73 -17.27 24.01 9.60
C LEU A 73 -17.36 22.82 8.64
N SER A 74 -18.05 23.00 7.52
CA SER A 74 -18.11 22.02 6.43
C SER A 74 -16.72 21.67 5.88
N VAL A 75 -15.84 22.67 5.69
CA VAL A 75 -14.46 22.45 5.19
C VAL A 75 -13.61 21.73 6.24
N ILE A 76 -13.74 22.12 7.52
CA ILE A 76 -13.01 21.46 8.62
C ILE A 76 -13.43 19.99 8.74
N ILE A 77 -14.74 19.71 8.77
CA ILE A 77 -15.27 18.36 8.88
C ILE A 77 -14.85 17.53 7.67
N THR A 78 -15.00 18.06 6.45
CA THR A 78 -14.62 17.34 5.23
C THR A 78 -13.12 17.02 5.22
N GLY A 79 -12.27 17.97 5.62
CA GLY A 79 -10.83 17.76 5.69
C GLY A 79 -10.42 16.76 6.79
N LEU A 80 -11.08 16.78 7.96
CA LEU A 80 -10.89 15.77 9.01
C LEU A 80 -11.29 14.37 8.52
N VAL A 81 -12.47 14.26 7.89
CA VAL A 81 -12.94 12.99 7.31
C VAL A 81 -11.95 12.47 6.27
N LEU A 82 -11.51 13.32 5.34
CA LEU A 82 -10.52 12.94 4.32
C LEU A 82 -9.20 12.48 4.95
N THR A 83 -8.73 13.18 5.98
CA THR A 83 -7.49 12.86 6.70
C THR A 83 -7.59 11.47 7.35
N VAL A 84 -8.66 11.24 8.11
CA VAL A 84 -8.88 9.98 8.84
C VAL A 84 -9.11 8.82 7.87
N LEU A 85 -9.95 8.99 6.84
CA LEU A 85 -10.20 7.94 5.85
C LEU A 85 -8.92 7.56 5.10
N SER A 86 -8.08 8.53 4.73
CA SER A 86 -6.80 8.25 4.08
C SER A 86 -5.86 7.45 5.00
N ALA A 87 -5.77 7.82 6.27
CA ALA A 87 -4.97 7.07 7.26
C ALA A 87 -5.52 5.65 7.48
N MET A 88 -6.84 5.49 7.55
CA MET A 88 -7.49 4.17 7.67
C MET A 88 -7.24 3.29 6.45
N LEU A 89 -7.30 3.87 5.25
CA LEU A 89 -7.00 3.15 3.99
C LEU A 89 -5.54 2.71 3.95
N ALA A 90 -4.60 3.55 4.39
CA ALA A 90 -3.20 3.18 4.48
C ALA A 90 -2.99 1.96 5.39
N ASN A 91 -3.58 1.97 6.59
CA ASN A 91 -3.51 0.86 7.53
C ASN A 91 -4.13 -0.42 6.97
N LYS A 92 -5.32 -0.32 6.35
CA LYS A 92 -6.03 -1.47 5.79
C LYS A 92 -5.33 -2.08 4.57
N ILE A 93 -4.59 -1.29 3.79
CA ILE A 93 -3.84 -1.79 2.64
C ILE A 93 -2.58 -2.53 3.10
N LEU A 94 -1.98 -2.09 4.21
CA LEU A 94 -0.77 -2.69 4.77
C LEU A 94 -1.04 -3.98 5.58
N GLU A 95 -2.20 -4.05 6.23
CA GLU A 95 -2.70 -5.23 6.97
C GLU A 95 -2.98 -6.44 6.06
#